data_AF-A0A1I5R214-F1
#
_entry.id   AF-A0A1I5R214-F1
#
_cell.length_a   1.000
_cell.length_b   1.000
_cell.length_c   1.000
_cell.angle_alpha   90.00
_cell.angle_beta   90.00
_cell.angle_gamma   90.00
#
_symmetry.space_group_name_H-M   'P 1'
#
loop_
_entity.id
_entity.type
_entity.pdbx_description
1 polymer ?
#
loop_
_entity_poly.entity_id
_entity_poly.type
_entity_poly.pdbx_seq_one_letter_code
_entity_poly.pdbx_strand_id
1 'polypeptide(L)'
;MRKKKRKAIGIIFAFVVIAAAIAGSNLYNYYFNEDNQTQVETNTLLQAIDNININTSRNDNSHIRDVDALYEDDGTNVVTMYLTVRQGNAGEGTNHTWEEVNSHSAYYYDELGIPRYKVEALLQVGTEEGIPAGNLGYGRTAPNATVQIRGQTSSRNYQKNYKIKLKENQGNWNGQTTISLNKHQTDGLRFRNKLGFDILKNVDQLMSLRTQFVHLYVNDLTDGSDDGFEDYGLYTQVEQLNKTALRAHGLDRYGQLYKVNFFEFFRYEDVIKLETDPEYDVSKFEQYLEIKGDSDHTKLIDMLNDLNDYSISIDEVLDEHFDRENLAYWLAFNLLTGNVDTQSRNCYLYSPKNEKVWYFISWDLDGTFRTKENELLTRSDYGSWEKGVSNYWGNVLFNRCLKSDSFRKELDDAILDLKENVITPNRISELITDYRAVVEQYLWDAPDITYEQLTPEQYDEVALELPSQIEENYESYLASLEKPLPFYVGEPAIEDGKLLMNWDTAYDFQHDDVTYRAVLSRNSNGDDVVASYEGVWTKFSCDVPEPGEYFLSVNAIDENGNSQECFDYYEDAELGKTYGVLCFYINEDGTIDRYTVVE
;
A
#
# COMPACT_ATOMS: atom_id res chain seq x y z
N MET A 1 67.56 45.89 47.42
CA MET A 1 66.33 46.43 46.79
C MET A 1 66.25 45.85 45.38
N ARG A 2 65.32 44.91 45.09
CA ARG A 2 63.93 45.12 44.56
C ARG A 2 63.97 45.74 43.13
N LYS A 3 63.26 45.25 42.10
CA LYS A 3 62.11 44.33 42.03
C LYS A 3 61.91 43.82 40.58
N LYS A 4 61.31 42.63 40.49
CA LYS A 4 60.83 41.88 39.31
C LYS A 4 59.87 42.67 38.40
N LYS A 5 59.92 42.41 37.08
CA LYS A 5 58.77 42.49 36.16
C LYS A 5 58.72 41.25 35.24
N ARG A 6 57.81 40.33 35.56
CA ARG A 6 57.17 39.37 34.62
C ARG A 6 55.69 39.38 35.00
N LYS A 7 54.81 39.73 34.06
CA LYS A 7 53.36 39.44 33.96
C LYS A 7 52.68 40.55 33.16
N ALA A 8 52.45 40.35 31.87
CA ALA A 8 51.48 41.13 31.07
C ALA A 8 51.07 40.45 29.74
N ILE A 9 51.17 39.11 29.60
CA ILE A 9 50.73 38.40 28.38
C ILE A 9 49.61 37.39 28.67
N GLY A 10 49.33 37.06 29.94
CA GLY A 10 48.31 36.08 30.31
C GLY A 10 46.88 36.60 30.54
N ILE A 11 46.61 37.91 30.35
CA ILE A 11 45.28 38.49 30.64
C ILE A 11 44.47 38.76 29.36
N ILE A 12 45.12 39.04 28.23
CA ILE A 12 44.39 39.30 26.97
C ILE A 12 43.90 37.97 26.33
N PHE A 13 44.64 36.88 26.47
CA PHE A 13 44.22 35.57 25.96
C PHE A 13 43.07 34.95 26.78
N ALA A 14 42.99 35.24 28.09
CA ALA A 14 41.91 34.74 28.94
C ALA A 14 40.56 35.42 28.64
N PHE A 15 40.57 36.72 28.30
CA PHE A 15 39.33 37.44 27.95
C PHE A 15 38.79 37.08 26.56
N VAL A 16 39.66 36.77 25.58
CA VAL A 16 39.23 36.30 24.25
C VAL A 16 38.65 34.88 24.31
N VAL A 17 39.21 34.00 25.15
CA VAL A 17 38.67 32.64 25.34
C VAL A 17 37.34 32.65 26.12
N ILE A 18 37.17 33.55 27.09
CA ILE A 18 35.90 33.67 27.84
C ILE A 18 34.81 34.33 26.96
N ALA A 19 35.13 35.33 26.13
CA ALA A 19 34.18 35.92 25.20
C ALA A 19 33.75 34.94 24.09
N ALA A 20 34.68 34.11 23.58
CA ALA A 20 34.36 33.03 22.63
C ALA A 20 33.55 31.90 23.27
N ALA A 21 33.78 31.59 24.55
CA ALA A 21 32.99 30.60 25.28
C ALA A 21 31.57 31.10 25.61
N ILE A 22 31.39 32.39 25.89
CA ILE A 22 30.07 32.99 26.13
C ILE A 22 29.30 33.17 24.80
N ALA A 23 29.98 33.57 23.72
CA ALA A 23 29.36 33.60 22.38
C ALA A 23 29.02 32.20 21.88
N GLY A 24 29.91 31.22 22.08
CA GLY A 24 29.65 29.81 21.76
C GLY A 24 28.57 29.18 22.64
N SER A 25 28.47 29.54 23.92
CA SER A 25 27.40 29.07 24.82
C SER A 25 26.05 29.73 24.50
N ASN A 26 26.02 30.99 24.09
CA ASN A 26 24.79 31.66 23.67
C ASN A 26 24.33 31.18 22.29
N LEU A 27 25.25 30.85 21.39
CA LEU A 27 24.95 30.25 20.09
C LEU A 27 24.50 28.78 20.25
N TYR A 28 25.17 28.00 21.11
CA TYR A 28 24.75 26.65 21.50
C TYR A 28 23.36 26.64 22.15
N ASN A 29 23.09 27.57 23.08
CA ASN A 29 21.78 27.70 23.71
C ASN A 29 20.72 28.26 22.76
N TYR A 30 21.07 28.98 21.70
CA TYR A 30 20.12 29.43 20.67
C TYR A 30 19.73 28.26 19.75
N TYR A 31 20.73 27.54 19.20
CA TYR A 31 20.50 26.38 18.33
C TYR A 31 19.85 25.17 19.03
N PHE A 32 20.25 24.85 20.26
CA PHE A 32 19.62 23.76 21.02
C PHE A 32 18.29 24.14 21.66
N ASN A 33 17.98 25.45 21.82
CA ASN A 33 16.64 25.86 22.24
C ASN A 33 15.66 25.89 21.06
N GLU A 34 16.08 26.17 19.83
CA GLU A 34 15.20 26.09 18.66
C GLU A 34 14.74 24.64 18.40
N ASP A 35 15.65 23.65 18.45
CA ASP A 35 15.29 22.22 18.37
C ASP A 35 14.37 21.78 19.52
N ASN A 36 14.64 22.27 20.74
CA ASN A 36 13.74 22.05 21.87
C ASN A 36 12.42 22.79 21.70
N GLN A 37 12.38 23.95 21.05
CA GLN A 37 11.17 24.71 20.79
C GLN A 37 10.30 24.00 19.76
N THR A 38 10.85 23.46 18.68
CA THR A 38 10.07 22.65 17.72
C THR A 38 9.55 21.39 18.42
N GLN A 39 10.38 20.71 19.21
CA GLN A 39 9.95 19.53 19.98
C GLN A 39 8.90 19.88 21.05
N VAL A 40 9.01 21.05 21.70
CA VAL A 40 8.03 21.56 22.67
C VAL A 40 6.75 22.01 21.97
N GLU A 41 6.81 22.65 20.81
CA GLU A 41 5.66 23.06 19.99
C GLU A 41 4.89 21.84 19.48
N THR A 42 5.59 20.82 18.95
CA THR A 42 4.99 19.54 18.60
C THR A 42 4.38 18.85 19.83
N ASN A 43 5.08 18.85 20.97
CA ASN A 43 4.53 18.29 22.21
C ASN A 43 3.32 19.09 22.74
N THR A 44 3.27 20.40 22.51
CA THR A 44 2.19 21.29 22.94
C THR A 44 0.98 21.12 22.02
N LEU A 45 1.18 20.98 20.71
CA LEU A 45 0.16 20.62 19.73
C LEU A 45 -0.44 19.24 20.06
N LEU A 46 0.42 18.25 20.31
CA LEU A 46 -0.01 16.91 20.69
C LEU A 46 -0.73 16.87 22.05
N GLN A 47 -0.35 17.72 23.01
CA GLN A 47 -1.10 17.91 24.26
C GLN A 47 -2.42 18.66 24.07
N ALA A 48 -2.50 19.58 23.12
CA ALA A 48 -3.74 20.26 22.76
C ALA A 48 -4.72 19.29 22.10
N ILE A 49 -4.24 18.40 21.23
CA ILE A 49 -5.01 17.29 20.64
C ILE A 49 -5.50 16.34 21.74
N ASP A 50 -4.63 15.95 22.69
CA ASP A 50 -5.01 15.11 23.84
C ASP A 50 -6.16 15.76 24.66
N ASN A 51 -6.19 17.09 24.79
CA ASN A 51 -7.25 17.82 25.48
C ASN A 51 -8.54 18.01 24.66
N ILE A 52 -8.45 18.01 23.32
CA ILE A 52 -9.59 18.07 22.41
C ILE A 52 -10.31 16.70 22.39
N ASN A 53 -9.55 15.61 22.30
CA ASN A 53 -10.07 14.23 22.29
C ASN A 53 -10.81 13.85 23.59
N ILE A 54 -10.42 14.43 24.73
CA ILE A 54 -11.15 14.23 25.99
C ILE A 54 -12.54 14.91 25.95
N ASN A 55 -12.70 16.01 25.19
CA ASN A 55 -13.95 16.77 25.13
C ASN A 55 -14.89 16.38 23.98
N THR A 56 -14.39 15.75 22.91
CA THR A 56 -15.22 15.24 21.78
C THR A 56 -15.89 13.90 22.07
N SER A 57 -15.52 13.20 23.15
CA SER A 57 -16.23 12.00 23.66
C SER A 57 -17.67 12.26 24.17
N ARG A 58 -18.20 13.47 23.97
CA ARG A 58 -19.56 13.87 24.33
C ARG A 58 -20.17 14.75 23.25
N ASN A 59 -20.44 14.20 22.07
CA ASN A 59 -21.55 14.61 21.20
C ASN A 59 -21.70 13.61 20.05
N ASP A 60 -22.75 12.79 20.11
CA ASP A 60 -23.62 12.21 19.06
C ASP A 60 -23.19 12.22 17.56
N ASN A 61 -21.92 11.98 17.24
CA ASN A 61 -21.46 11.56 15.90
C ASN A 61 -20.30 10.57 16.09
N SER A 62 -20.60 9.27 15.94
CA SER A 62 -19.73 8.13 16.26
C SER A 62 -18.55 7.91 15.30
N HIS A 63 -18.38 8.76 14.30
CA HIS A 63 -17.39 8.56 13.24
C HIS A 63 -16.05 9.25 13.53
N ILE A 64 -14.96 8.62 13.09
CA ILE A 64 -13.62 9.18 13.13
C ILE A 64 -13.36 10.00 11.85
N ARG A 65 -12.63 11.11 11.98
CA ARG A 65 -12.26 12.04 10.92
C ARG A 65 -10.78 12.39 11.03
N ASP A 66 -10.17 12.74 9.90
CA ASP A 66 -8.78 13.15 9.85
C ASP A 66 -8.56 14.59 10.35
N VAL A 67 -7.29 14.98 10.45
CA VAL A 67 -6.85 16.30 10.90
C VAL A 67 -6.28 17.07 9.71
N ASP A 68 -7.10 17.94 9.11
CA ASP A 68 -6.74 18.73 7.91
C ASP A 68 -5.41 19.50 8.06
N ALA A 69 -5.14 20.02 9.25
CA ALA A 69 -3.93 20.79 9.55
C ALA A 69 -2.63 19.99 9.35
N LEU A 70 -2.68 18.66 9.26
CA LEU A 70 -1.52 17.83 8.95
C LEU A 70 -1.03 17.97 7.50
N TYR A 71 -1.90 18.44 6.61
CA TYR A 71 -1.63 18.46 5.17
C TYR A 71 -1.28 19.85 4.62
N GLU A 72 -1.24 20.88 5.47
CA GLU A 72 -0.94 22.27 5.05
C GLU A 72 0.43 22.37 4.34
N ASP A 73 1.39 21.51 4.70
CA ASP A 73 2.74 21.46 4.14
C ASP A 73 2.93 20.41 3.02
N ASP A 74 1.92 19.58 2.74
CA ASP A 74 1.99 18.46 1.77
C ASP A 74 1.76 18.90 0.30
N GLY A 75 2.26 20.07 -0.06
CA GLY A 75 2.11 20.64 -1.41
C GLY A 75 2.91 19.89 -2.48
N THR A 76 3.13 20.58 -3.61
CA THR A 76 3.92 20.08 -4.75
C THR A 76 5.41 20.47 -4.68
N ASN A 77 5.85 21.08 -3.58
CA ASN A 77 7.25 21.39 -3.36
C ASN A 77 8.09 20.10 -3.41
N VAL A 78 9.36 20.19 -3.81
CA VAL A 78 10.30 19.08 -3.75
C VAL A 78 11.27 19.31 -2.60
N VAL A 79 11.46 18.30 -1.76
CA VAL A 79 12.45 18.32 -0.67
C VAL A 79 13.69 17.58 -1.14
N THR A 80 14.87 18.15 -0.92
CA THR A 80 16.13 17.45 -1.24
C THR A 80 16.61 16.68 -0.01
N MET A 81 16.87 15.38 -0.17
CA MET A 81 17.45 14.53 0.87
C MET A 81 18.85 14.09 0.47
N TYR A 82 19.81 14.32 1.35
CA TYR A 82 21.18 13.85 1.22
C TYR A 82 21.39 12.68 2.18
N LEU A 83 21.76 11.52 1.63
CA LEU A 83 21.98 10.29 2.38
C LEU A 83 23.43 9.83 2.24
N THR A 84 24.21 9.95 3.31
CA THR A 84 25.57 9.38 3.34
C THR A 84 25.54 8.02 4.02
N VAL A 85 25.83 6.95 3.28
CA VAL A 85 25.78 5.57 3.78
C VAL A 85 27.18 5.02 4.08
N ARG A 86 27.28 4.17 5.11
CA ARG A 86 28.54 3.53 5.53
C ARG A 86 28.28 2.19 6.20
N GLN A 87 29.29 1.32 6.19
CA GLN A 87 29.20 0.08 6.95
C GLN A 87 29.18 0.39 8.45
N GLY A 88 28.19 -0.18 9.13
CA GLY A 88 28.03 -0.10 10.57
C GLY A 88 28.46 -1.39 11.26
N ASN A 89 27.57 -1.95 12.06
CA ASN A 89 27.85 -3.08 12.93
C ASN A 89 26.83 -4.21 12.77
N ALA A 90 27.27 -5.44 13.05
CA ALA A 90 26.42 -6.62 12.94
C ALA A 90 25.25 -6.65 13.94
N GLY A 91 25.36 -5.94 15.07
CA GLY A 91 24.29 -5.88 16.07
C GLY A 91 23.04 -5.15 15.57
N GLU A 92 23.22 -4.13 14.73
CA GLU A 92 22.11 -3.41 14.07
C GLU A 92 21.79 -3.97 12.66
N GLY A 93 22.53 -4.99 12.22
CA GLY A 93 22.47 -5.53 10.86
C GLY A 93 22.93 -4.53 9.79
N THR A 94 23.80 -3.58 10.16
CA THR A 94 24.24 -2.47 9.31
C THR A 94 25.62 -2.70 8.67
N ASN A 95 26.20 -3.89 8.83
CA ASN A 95 27.54 -4.26 8.38
C ASN A 95 27.60 -4.72 6.91
N HIS A 96 26.67 -4.24 6.08
CA HIS A 96 26.58 -4.56 4.64
C HIS A 96 27.08 -3.41 3.79
N THR A 97 27.42 -3.68 2.54
CA THR A 97 27.70 -2.61 1.55
C THR A 97 26.40 -2.06 0.96
N TRP A 98 26.48 -0.89 0.34
CA TRP A 98 25.35 -0.32 -0.38
C TRP A 98 24.98 -1.16 -1.61
N GLU A 99 25.98 -1.74 -2.29
CA GLU A 99 25.78 -2.72 -3.36
C GLU A 99 25.00 -3.95 -2.86
N GLU A 100 25.36 -4.53 -1.71
CA GLU A 100 24.64 -5.66 -1.12
C GLU A 100 23.18 -5.32 -0.80
N VAL A 101 22.92 -4.12 -0.23
CA VAL A 101 21.55 -3.67 0.06
C VAL A 101 20.71 -3.59 -1.22
N ASN A 102 21.30 -3.16 -2.34
CA ASN A 102 20.60 -2.96 -3.62
C ASN A 102 20.58 -4.20 -4.53
N SER A 103 21.35 -5.25 -4.23
CA SER A 103 21.45 -6.44 -5.09
C SER A 103 20.33 -7.45 -4.92
N HIS A 104 19.57 -7.38 -3.82
CA HIS A 104 18.60 -8.41 -3.46
C HIS A 104 17.17 -7.88 -3.43
N SER A 105 16.20 -8.77 -3.71
CA SER A 105 14.78 -8.51 -3.52
C SER A 105 14.31 -9.01 -2.14
N ALA A 106 13.10 -8.67 -1.73
CA ALA A 106 12.44 -9.19 -0.53
C ALA A 106 12.47 -10.73 -0.47
N TYR A 107 12.15 -11.38 -1.59
CA TYR A 107 12.08 -12.83 -1.73
C TYR A 107 13.41 -13.53 -1.42
N TYR A 108 14.54 -12.94 -1.79
CA TYR A 108 15.86 -13.49 -1.43
C TYR A 108 16.03 -13.65 0.09
N TYR A 109 15.55 -12.69 0.86
CA TYR A 109 15.64 -12.73 2.32
C TYR A 109 14.66 -13.72 2.92
N ASP A 110 13.44 -13.78 2.37
CA ASP A 110 12.38 -14.69 2.79
C ASP A 110 12.77 -16.15 2.55
N GLU A 111 13.31 -16.49 1.37
CA GLU A 111 13.82 -17.82 1.01
C GLU A 111 14.93 -18.31 1.95
N LEU A 112 15.81 -17.40 2.37
CA LEU A 112 16.93 -17.71 3.26
C LEU A 112 16.54 -17.65 4.74
N GLY A 113 15.37 -17.11 5.08
CA GLY A 113 14.95 -16.87 6.46
C GLY A 113 15.86 -15.89 7.22
N ILE A 114 16.37 -14.86 6.55
CA ILE A 114 17.28 -13.87 7.14
C ILE A 114 16.67 -12.46 7.09
N PRO A 115 17.06 -11.53 7.98
CA PRO A 115 16.61 -10.15 7.89
C PRO A 115 17.19 -9.44 6.66
N ARG A 116 16.45 -8.46 6.14
CA ARG A 116 16.94 -7.57 5.08
C ARG A 116 18.23 -6.86 5.50
N TYR A 117 19.19 -6.82 4.60
CA TYR A 117 20.44 -6.11 4.80
C TYR A 117 20.21 -4.61 4.98
N LYS A 118 21.06 -4.00 5.82
CA LYS A 118 21.01 -2.57 6.12
C LYS A 118 22.40 -1.96 6.07
N VAL A 119 22.42 -0.65 5.99
CA VAL A 119 23.61 0.20 6.19
C VAL A 119 23.35 1.24 7.28
N GLU A 120 24.40 1.75 7.91
CA GLU A 120 24.32 2.97 8.69
C GLU A 120 24.25 4.17 7.75
N ALA A 121 23.49 5.19 8.14
CA ALA A 121 23.37 6.39 7.32
C ALA A 121 23.35 7.68 8.14
N LEU A 122 23.78 8.75 7.50
CA LEU A 122 23.46 10.12 7.88
C LEU A 122 22.44 10.65 6.88
N LEU A 123 21.21 10.85 7.32
CA LEU A 123 20.17 11.56 6.57
C LEU A 123 20.23 13.05 6.93
N GLN A 124 20.30 13.89 5.90
CA GLN A 124 20.22 15.34 6.01
C GLN A 124 19.16 15.84 5.03
N VAL A 125 18.33 16.79 5.47
CA VAL A 125 17.17 17.26 4.69
C VAL A 125 17.31 18.75 4.39
N GLY A 126 17.17 19.14 3.14
CA GLY A 126 17.39 20.52 2.70
C GLY A 126 16.80 20.82 1.34
N THR A 127 17.52 21.64 0.57
CA THR A 127 17.21 22.04 -0.80
C THR A 127 18.41 21.74 -1.70
N GLU A 128 18.30 22.02 -2.99
CA GLU A 128 19.41 21.91 -3.95
C GLU A 128 20.61 22.80 -3.58
N GLU A 129 20.41 23.87 -2.81
CA GLU A 129 21.47 24.76 -2.32
C GLU A 129 22.17 24.25 -1.05
N GLY A 130 21.71 23.13 -0.48
CA GLY A 130 22.27 22.48 0.69
C GLY A 130 21.30 22.39 1.86
N ILE A 131 21.85 22.25 3.08
CA ILE A 131 21.07 21.95 4.27
C ILE A 131 20.91 23.23 5.11
N PRO A 132 19.70 23.81 5.21
CA PRO A 132 19.43 24.96 6.07
C PRO A 132 19.67 24.67 7.55
N ALA A 133 20.03 25.70 8.32
CA ALA A 133 20.14 25.59 9.77
C ALA A 133 18.77 25.28 10.40
N GLY A 134 18.75 24.34 11.35
CA GLY A 134 17.52 23.85 11.99
C GLY A 134 16.88 22.65 11.28
N ASN A 135 17.28 22.33 10.05
CA ASN A 135 16.79 21.13 9.39
C ASN A 135 17.47 19.87 9.92
N LEU A 136 16.78 18.73 9.76
CA LEU A 136 17.30 17.42 10.15
C LEU A 136 18.68 17.18 9.54
N GLY A 137 19.65 16.85 10.39
CA GLY A 137 21.01 16.53 9.97
C GLY A 137 21.93 17.72 9.73
N TYR A 138 21.47 18.97 9.91
CA TYR A 138 22.32 20.16 9.76
C TYR A 138 23.58 20.09 10.62
N GLY A 139 24.75 20.33 10.01
CA GLY A 139 26.06 20.33 10.67
C GLY A 139 26.51 18.98 11.25
N ARG A 140 25.78 17.90 10.99
CA ARG A 140 26.13 16.56 11.47
C ARG A 140 27.07 15.85 10.50
N THR A 141 27.89 14.96 11.05
CA THR A 141 28.83 14.10 10.30
C THR A 141 28.73 12.62 10.71
N ALA A 142 28.30 12.37 11.94
CA ALA A 142 28.02 11.03 12.45
C ALA A 142 26.67 10.50 11.94
N PRO A 143 26.53 9.16 11.75
CA PRO A 143 25.26 8.55 11.40
C PRO A 143 24.12 8.91 12.36
N ASN A 144 22.93 9.15 11.81
CA ASN A 144 21.69 9.37 12.57
C ASN A 144 20.57 8.38 12.19
N ALA A 145 20.81 7.48 11.24
CA ALA A 145 19.80 6.60 10.66
C ALA A 145 20.37 5.23 10.27
N THR A 146 19.47 4.32 9.91
CA THR A 146 19.75 3.08 9.18
C THR A 146 18.88 3.02 7.93
N VAL A 147 19.39 2.42 6.86
CA VAL A 147 18.65 2.31 5.58
C VAL A 147 18.62 0.88 5.09
N GLN A 148 17.48 0.49 4.53
CA GLN A 148 17.26 -0.79 3.87
C GLN A 148 16.30 -0.62 2.70
N ILE A 149 16.22 -1.61 1.82
CA ILE A 149 15.17 -1.64 0.80
C ILE A 149 13.78 -1.90 1.41
N ARG A 150 12.74 -1.44 0.72
CA ARG A 150 11.33 -1.70 1.09
C ARG A 150 10.49 -2.14 -0.12
N GLY A 151 9.27 -2.55 0.18
CA GLY A 151 8.37 -3.21 -0.77
C GLY A 151 8.63 -4.72 -0.86
N GLN A 152 7.68 -5.42 -1.48
CA GLN A 152 7.76 -6.86 -1.77
C GLN A 152 8.08 -7.03 -3.27
N THR A 153 7.09 -7.02 -4.16
CA THR A 153 7.30 -7.13 -5.61
C THR A 153 8.20 -6.01 -6.16
N SER A 154 7.96 -4.77 -5.73
CA SER A 154 8.74 -3.60 -6.16
C SER A 154 10.23 -3.66 -5.79
N SER A 155 10.63 -4.55 -4.87
CA SER A 155 12.04 -4.73 -4.51
C SER A 155 12.86 -5.43 -5.61
N ARG A 156 12.18 -6.04 -6.59
CA ARG A 156 12.80 -6.62 -7.79
C ARG A 156 13.26 -5.54 -8.79
N ASN A 157 12.69 -4.33 -8.72
CA ASN A 157 13.06 -3.20 -9.58
C ASN A 157 14.53 -2.82 -9.43
N TYR A 158 15.16 -2.30 -10.47
CA TYR A 158 16.56 -1.87 -10.41
C TYR A 158 16.72 -0.64 -9.52
N GLN A 159 15.85 0.35 -9.67
CA GLN A 159 15.80 1.51 -8.79
C GLN A 159 14.96 1.15 -7.55
N LYS A 160 15.65 1.04 -6.40
CA LYS A 160 15.03 0.54 -5.17
C LYS A 160 14.19 1.59 -4.46
N ASN A 161 13.18 1.09 -3.75
CA ASN A 161 12.48 1.86 -2.71
C ASN A 161 13.26 1.74 -1.39
N TYR A 162 13.32 2.81 -0.59
CA TYR A 162 14.08 2.81 0.67
C TYR A 162 13.22 3.08 1.89
N LYS A 163 13.52 2.36 2.98
CA LYS A 163 13.04 2.66 4.32
C LYS A 163 14.22 3.19 5.13
N ILE A 164 14.13 4.46 5.52
CA ILE A 164 15.13 5.14 6.34
C ILE A 164 14.57 5.26 7.75
N LYS A 165 15.22 4.64 8.73
CA LYS A 165 14.81 4.71 10.14
C LYS A 165 15.82 5.56 10.91
N LEU A 166 15.36 6.68 11.48
CA LEU A 166 16.16 7.48 12.38
C LEU A 166 16.44 6.71 13.66
N LYS A 167 17.70 6.76 14.14
CA LYS A 167 18.10 6.16 15.40
C LYS A 167 17.46 6.91 16.56
N GLU A 168 17.32 6.23 17.69
CA GLU A 168 16.72 6.83 18.88
C GLU A 168 17.43 8.11 19.31
N ASN A 169 16.65 9.10 19.71
CA ASN A 169 17.13 10.42 20.16
C ASN A 169 17.95 11.19 19.11
N GLN A 170 17.82 10.87 17.81
CA GLN A 170 18.50 11.59 16.72
C GLN A 170 17.61 12.61 16.00
N GLY A 171 16.46 12.96 16.60
CA GLY A 171 15.48 13.88 16.02
C GLY A 171 14.38 13.16 15.26
N ASN A 172 13.60 13.93 14.51
CA ASN A 172 12.53 13.49 13.62
C ASN A 172 12.50 14.40 12.38
N TRP A 173 11.81 13.98 11.33
CA TRP A 173 11.48 14.82 10.19
C TRP A 173 9.96 14.93 10.10
N ASN A 174 9.42 16.13 10.29
CA ASN A 174 7.97 16.41 10.32
C ASN A 174 7.19 15.46 11.26
N GLY A 175 7.75 15.17 12.44
CA GLY A 175 7.16 14.25 13.43
C GLY A 175 7.41 12.76 13.13
N GLN A 176 8.09 12.43 12.04
CA GLN A 176 8.34 11.04 11.60
C GLN A 176 9.77 10.60 11.93
N THR A 177 9.92 9.37 12.43
CA THR A 177 11.22 8.71 12.66
C THR A 177 11.49 7.57 11.68
N THR A 178 10.54 7.30 10.80
CA THR A 178 10.69 6.31 9.73
C THR A 178 10.14 6.91 8.45
N ILE A 179 11.03 7.09 7.49
CA ILE A 179 10.78 7.73 6.21
C ILE A 179 10.73 6.62 5.16
N SER A 180 9.59 6.48 4.49
CA SER A 180 9.42 5.53 3.38
C SER A 180 9.50 6.28 2.06
N LEU A 181 10.55 6.03 1.29
CA LEU A 181 10.74 6.59 -0.04
C LEU A 181 10.33 5.55 -1.10
N ASN A 182 9.47 5.95 -2.02
CA ASN A 182 8.98 5.16 -3.15
C ASN A 182 9.52 5.75 -4.46
N LYS A 183 10.16 4.94 -5.27
CA LYS A 183 10.68 5.33 -6.58
C LYS A 183 9.60 5.31 -7.67
N HIS A 184 8.59 4.47 -7.51
CA HIS A 184 7.50 4.32 -8.49
C HIS A 184 7.99 3.94 -9.91
N GLN A 185 9.07 3.16 -10.03
CA GLN A 185 9.65 2.77 -11.33
C GLN A 185 8.64 2.13 -12.30
N THR A 186 7.58 1.48 -11.80
CA THR A 186 6.55 0.79 -12.58
C THR A 186 5.27 1.61 -12.80
N ASP A 187 5.22 2.84 -12.30
CA ASP A 187 4.18 3.83 -12.56
C ASP A 187 4.74 4.89 -13.49
N GLY A 188 4.40 4.85 -14.78
CA GLY A 188 4.95 5.77 -15.79
C GLY A 188 4.69 7.25 -15.50
N LEU A 189 3.73 7.58 -14.62
CA LEU A 189 3.48 8.96 -14.19
C LEU A 189 4.30 9.38 -12.97
N ARG A 190 4.87 8.45 -12.20
CA ARG A 190 5.60 8.64 -10.93
C ARG A 190 4.85 9.33 -9.78
N PHE A 191 3.62 9.80 -10.00
CA PHE A 191 2.84 10.55 -9.01
C PHE A 191 1.53 9.90 -8.58
N ARG A 192 1.12 8.72 -9.09
CA ARG A 192 -0.22 8.15 -8.80
C ARG A 192 -0.46 7.92 -7.32
N ASN A 193 0.55 7.44 -6.60
CA ASN A 193 0.44 7.21 -5.17
C ASN A 193 0.15 8.50 -4.41
N LYS A 194 0.88 9.59 -4.73
CA LYS A 194 0.64 10.91 -4.14
C LYS A 194 -0.73 11.45 -4.54
N LEU A 195 -1.12 11.31 -5.82
CA LEU A 195 -2.45 11.67 -6.30
C LEU A 195 -3.55 10.98 -5.47
N GLY A 196 -3.46 9.68 -5.25
CA GLY A 196 -4.41 8.92 -4.45
C GLY A 196 -4.55 9.47 -3.02
N PHE A 197 -3.43 9.70 -2.32
CA PHE A 197 -3.47 10.27 -0.98
C PHE A 197 -4.00 11.71 -0.97
N ASP A 198 -3.65 12.53 -1.96
CA ASP A 198 -4.10 13.92 -2.02
C ASP A 198 -5.60 14.04 -2.36
N ILE A 199 -6.18 13.06 -3.08
CA ILE A 199 -7.63 12.94 -3.23
C ILE A 199 -8.28 12.67 -1.86
N LEU A 200 -7.77 11.67 -1.13
CA LEU A 200 -8.31 11.26 0.19
C LEU A 200 -8.34 12.40 1.22
N LYS A 201 -7.43 13.39 1.12
CA LYS A 201 -7.43 14.57 2.01
C LYS A 201 -8.72 15.39 1.99
N ASN A 202 -9.59 15.16 1.00
CA ASN A 202 -10.85 15.86 0.86
C ASN A 202 -12.03 14.87 0.84
N VAL A 203 -11.84 13.69 1.42
CA VAL A 203 -12.89 12.72 1.71
C VAL A 203 -13.02 12.65 3.22
N ASP A 204 -13.96 13.38 3.80
CA ASP A 204 -14.11 13.50 5.26
C ASP A 204 -14.19 12.13 5.96
N GLN A 205 -14.78 11.13 5.29
CA GLN A 205 -15.03 9.79 5.82
C GLN A 205 -13.77 8.89 5.87
N LEU A 206 -12.69 9.29 5.21
CA LEU A 206 -11.47 8.51 5.07
C LEU A 206 -10.26 9.26 5.61
N MET A 207 -9.33 8.49 6.17
CA MET A 207 -8.03 9.02 6.58
C MET A 207 -7.07 9.00 5.39
N SER A 208 -6.27 10.06 5.25
CA SER A 208 -5.16 10.09 4.29
C SER A 208 -3.82 9.98 5.01
N LEU A 209 -2.73 9.84 4.26
CA LEU A 209 -1.37 9.80 4.79
C LEU A 209 -0.57 10.93 4.16
N ARG A 210 0.36 11.50 4.94
CA ARG A 210 1.18 12.60 4.44
C ARG A 210 2.11 12.14 3.33
N THR A 211 2.23 12.95 2.27
CA THR A 211 3.08 12.64 1.12
C THR A 211 3.89 13.84 0.66
N GLN A 212 5.13 13.58 0.23
CA GLN A 212 6.09 14.62 -0.16
C GLN A 212 6.95 14.13 -1.31
N PHE A 213 7.08 14.92 -2.38
CA PHE A 213 8.10 14.66 -3.41
C PHE A 213 9.50 14.90 -2.84
N VAL A 214 10.42 13.98 -3.13
CA VAL A 214 11.79 13.99 -2.61
C VAL A 214 12.77 13.80 -3.76
N HIS A 215 13.71 14.71 -3.89
CA HIS A 215 14.91 14.49 -4.70
C HIS A 215 16.00 13.86 -3.82
N LEU A 216 16.47 12.67 -4.16
CA LEU A 216 17.41 11.93 -3.32
C LEU A 216 18.82 11.96 -3.91
N TYR A 217 19.79 12.34 -3.08
CA TYR A 217 21.22 12.19 -3.34
C TYR A 217 21.82 11.18 -2.37
N VAL A 218 22.66 10.26 -2.88
CA VAL A 218 23.34 9.26 -2.04
C VAL A 218 24.85 9.37 -2.20
N ASN A 219 25.58 9.45 -1.08
CA ASN A 219 27.03 9.29 -1.05
C ASN A 219 27.36 7.95 -0.39
N ASP A 220 27.91 7.02 -1.16
CA ASP A 220 28.30 5.69 -0.69
C ASP A 220 29.76 5.67 -0.20
N LEU A 221 29.94 5.42 1.10
CA LEU A 221 31.25 5.26 1.73
C LEU A 221 31.50 3.79 2.14
N THR A 222 30.66 2.85 1.68
CA THR A 222 30.72 1.45 2.13
C THR A 222 31.83 0.64 1.48
N ASP A 223 32.33 1.07 0.33
CA ASP A 223 33.47 0.47 -0.38
C ASP A 223 34.83 1.09 -0.01
N GLY A 224 34.80 2.15 0.81
CA GLY A 224 35.97 2.88 1.28
C GLY A 224 36.43 4.03 0.39
N SER A 225 35.71 4.35 -0.70
CA SER A 225 35.88 5.59 -1.46
C SER A 225 34.98 6.71 -0.88
N ASP A 226 35.17 7.94 -1.38
CA ASP A 226 34.26 9.07 -1.17
C ASP A 226 34.17 9.79 -2.51
N ASP A 227 33.36 9.22 -3.39
CA ASP A 227 33.16 9.72 -4.76
C ASP A 227 32.15 10.88 -4.81
N GLY A 228 31.59 11.25 -3.65
CA GLY A 228 30.62 12.33 -3.49
C GLY A 228 29.18 11.85 -3.64
N PHE A 229 28.26 12.79 -3.74
CA PHE A 229 26.84 12.49 -3.90
C PHE A 229 26.51 12.16 -5.36
N GLU A 230 25.87 11.00 -5.55
CA GLU A 230 25.22 10.59 -6.79
C GLU A 230 23.72 10.93 -6.72
N ASP A 231 23.18 11.34 -7.87
CA ASP A 231 21.76 11.64 -8.06
C ASP A 231 20.95 10.34 -8.21
N TYR A 232 20.00 10.11 -7.30
CA TYR A 232 19.09 8.94 -7.33
C TYR A 232 17.72 9.30 -7.90
N GLY A 233 17.52 10.55 -8.31
CA GLY A 233 16.33 11.07 -8.96
C GLY A 233 15.16 11.27 -8.00
N LEU A 234 13.97 11.35 -8.59
CA LEU A 234 12.74 11.66 -7.87
C LEU A 234 12.18 10.45 -7.12
N TYR A 235 11.66 10.69 -5.93
CA TYR A 235 10.93 9.75 -5.08
C TYR A 235 9.65 10.43 -4.55
N THR A 236 8.68 9.61 -4.15
CA THR A 236 7.56 10.02 -3.31
C THR A 236 7.74 9.44 -1.93
N GLN A 237 7.85 10.31 -0.93
CA GLN A 237 7.73 9.92 0.46
C GLN A 237 6.27 9.72 0.83
N VAL A 238 5.97 8.62 1.52
CA VAL A 238 4.65 8.35 2.11
C VAL A 238 4.81 8.09 3.60
N GLU A 239 3.97 8.72 4.42
CA GLU A 239 3.99 8.55 5.87
C GLU A 239 3.78 7.09 6.26
N GLN A 240 4.63 6.58 7.14
CA GLN A 240 4.43 5.24 7.69
C GLN A 240 3.41 5.29 8.82
N LEU A 241 2.21 4.74 8.59
CA LEU A 241 1.21 4.57 9.63
C LEU A 241 1.73 3.66 10.76
N ASN A 242 1.82 4.23 11.96
CA ASN A 242 2.33 3.61 13.19
C ASN A 242 1.76 4.39 14.40
N LYS A 243 2.10 4.00 15.63
CA LYS A 243 1.58 4.65 16.86
C LYS A 243 1.82 6.17 16.93
N THR A 244 2.92 6.67 16.37
CA THR A 244 3.19 8.11 16.29
C THR A 244 2.30 8.79 15.26
N ALA A 245 2.14 8.18 14.08
CA ALA A 245 1.24 8.68 13.04
C ALA A 245 -0.21 8.68 13.52
N LEU A 246 -0.69 7.58 14.15
CA LEU A 246 -2.03 7.53 14.77
C LEU A 246 -2.26 8.76 15.65
N ARG A 247 -1.31 9.08 16.55
CA ARG A 247 -1.41 10.26 17.41
C ARG A 247 -1.45 11.57 16.62
N ALA A 248 -0.64 11.70 15.57
CA ALA A 248 -0.61 12.90 14.74
C ALA A 248 -1.99 13.13 14.10
N HIS A 249 -2.59 12.06 13.58
CA HIS A 249 -3.94 12.00 13.00
C HIS A 249 -5.08 12.04 14.04
N GLY A 250 -4.80 12.38 15.31
CA GLY A 250 -5.81 12.46 16.37
C GLY A 250 -6.37 11.10 16.83
N LEU A 251 -5.83 9.99 16.33
CA LEU A 251 -6.24 8.63 16.65
C LEU A 251 -5.63 8.10 17.95
N ASP A 252 -6.23 7.05 18.51
CA ASP A 252 -5.73 6.38 19.70
C ASP A 252 -4.44 5.60 19.38
N ARG A 253 -3.31 6.13 19.85
CA ARG A 253 -1.98 5.51 19.71
C ARG A 253 -1.84 4.13 20.36
N TYR A 254 -2.79 3.74 21.21
CA TYR A 254 -2.87 2.43 21.86
C TYR A 254 -3.98 1.55 21.25
N GLY A 255 -4.61 1.99 20.17
CA GLY A 255 -5.55 1.19 19.40
C GLY A 255 -4.88 0.01 18.70
N GLN A 256 -5.73 -0.86 18.19
CA GLN A 256 -5.34 -1.92 17.27
C GLN A 256 -5.03 -1.32 15.90
N LEU A 257 -3.95 -1.79 15.30
CA LEU A 257 -3.54 -1.39 13.97
C LEU A 257 -2.86 -2.59 13.30
N TYR A 258 -3.44 -3.06 12.21
CA TYR A 258 -2.90 -4.15 11.40
C TYR A 258 -2.69 -3.65 9.99
N LYS A 259 -1.52 -3.87 9.41
CA LYS A 259 -1.33 -3.71 7.97
C LYS A 259 -1.74 -5.02 7.30
N VAL A 260 -2.63 -4.95 6.33
CA VAL A 260 -3.03 -6.13 5.58
C VAL A 260 -1.92 -6.53 4.61
N ASN A 261 -1.46 -7.78 4.70
CA ASN A 261 -0.53 -8.38 3.73
C ASN A 261 -1.32 -9.16 2.68
N PHE A 262 -2.10 -10.14 3.12
CA PHE A 262 -3.11 -10.82 2.32
C PHE A 262 -4.19 -11.35 3.26
N PHE A 263 -5.40 -10.80 3.23
CA PHE A 263 -6.44 -11.13 4.19
C PHE A 263 -7.84 -11.07 3.59
N GLU A 264 -8.50 -12.23 3.52
CA GLU A 264 -9.83 -12.39 2.90
C GLU A 264 -10.95 -12.41 3.94
N PHE A 265 -10.65 -12.05 5.19
CA PHE A 265 -11.60 -12.05 6.33
C PHE A 265 -12.17 -13.42 6.74
N PHE A 266 -11.55 -14.52 6.32
CA PHE A 266 -11.78 -15.81 6.97
C PHE A 266 -11.32 -15.77 8.43
N ARG A 267 -11.85 -16.68 9.25
CA ARG A 267 -11.51 -16.73 10.67
C ARG A 267 -10.05 -17.14 10.94
N TYR A 268 -9.49 -18.04 10.14
CA TYR A 268 -8.13 -18.60 10.31
C TYR A 268 -7.83 -19.02 11.78
N GLU A 269 -8.66 -19.88 12.38
CA GLU A 269 -8.59 -20.25 13.81
C GLU A 269 -7.24 -20.86 14.24
N ASP A 270 -6.52 -21.47 13.30
CA ASP A 270 -5.21 -22.09 13.48
C ASP A 270 -4.06 -21.08 13.49
N VAL A 271 -4.27 -19.87 12.97
CA VAL A 271 -3.26 -18.81 12.83
C VAL A 271 -3.59 -17.58 13.68
N ILE A 272 -4.82 -17.07 13.58
CA ILE A 272 -5.28 -15.87 14.31
C ILE A 272 -5.78 -16.29 15.70
N LYS A 273 -4.85 -16.29 16.65
CA LYS A 273 -5.02 -16.68 18.05
C LYS A 273 -4.63 -15.54 18.99
N LEU A 274 -5.00 -15.64 20.27
CA LEU A 274 -4.50 -14.74 21.31
C LEU A 274 -3.01 -14.99 21.56
N GLU A 275 -2.23 -13.95 21.91
CA GLU A 275 -0.81 -14.12 22.28
C GLU A 275 -0.59 -15.07 23.47
N THR A 276 -1.62 -15.26 24.30
CA THR A 276 -1.57 -16.18 25.45
C THR A 276 -1.85 -17.64 25.08
N ASP A 277 -2.26 -17.91 23.84
CA ASP A 277 -2.44 -19.26 23.31
C ASP A 277 -1.06 -19.93 23.09
N PRO A 278 -0.85 -21.17 23.57
CA PRO A 278 0.43 -21.86 23.42
C PRO A 278 0.82 -22.17 21.96
N GLU A 279 -0.12 -22.16 21.02
CA GLU A 279 0.12 -22.36 19.58
C GLU A 279 0.26 -21.04 18.79
N TYR A 280 0.18 -19.89 19.47
CA TYR A 280 0.36 -18.60 18.82
C TYR A 280 1.76 -18.48 18.20
N ASP A 281 1.79 -18.13 16.92
CA ASP A 281 2.99 -17.90 16.15
C ASP A 281 2.85 -16.57 15.42
N VAL A 282 3.55 -15.54 15.91
CA VAL A 282 3.52 -14.20 15.33
C VAL A 282 3.94 -14.20 13.85
N SER A 283 4.88 -15.05 13.46
CA SER A 283 5.35 -15.10 12.07
C SER A 283 4.28 -15.66 11.15
N LYS A 284 3.47 -16.63 11.59
CA LYS A 284 2.31 -17.10 10.83
C LYS A 284 1.18 -16.07 10.82
N PHE A 285 0.92 -15.42 11.96
CA PHE A 285 -0.09 -14.36 12.07
C PHE A 285 0.21 -13.23 11.06
N GLU A 286 1.46 -12.77 11.04
CA GLU A 286 1.88 -11.65 10.20
C GLU A 286 2.00 -12.03 8.71
N GLN A 287 1.78 -13.28 8.29
CA GLN A 287 1.55 -13.61 6.88
C GLN A 287 0.26 -12.98 6.37
N TYR A 288 -0.75 -12.85 7.24
CA TYR A 288 -2.04 -12.24 6.91
C TYR A 288 -2.08 -10.76 7.31
N LEU A 289 -1.71 -10.47 8.57
CA LEU A 289 -1.90 -9.16 9.20
C LEU A 289 -0.65 -8.75 9.99
N GLU A 290 0.14 -7.80 9.47
CA GLU A 290 1.33 -7.29 10.18
C GLU A 290 0.90 -6.40 11.37
N ILE A 291 1.38 -6.70 12.58
CA ILE A 291 0.92 -6.06 13.81
C ILE A 291 1.69 -4.73 14.00
N LYS A 292 0.97 -3.61 13.96
CA LYS A 292 1.54 -2.25 14.13
C LYS A 292 1.10 -1.56 15.42
N GLY A 293 0.01 -2.03 16.02
CA GLY A 293 -0.68 -1.41 17.15
C GLY A 293 -0.54 -2.17 18.46
N ASP A 294 -1.64 -2.25 19.19
CA ASP A 294 -1.86 -3.18 20.30
C ASP A 294 -1.95 -4.63 19.79
N SER A 295 -1.52 -5.58 20.62
CA SER A 295 -1.44 -7.01 20.27
C SER A 295 -2.43 -7.89 21.05
N ASP A 296 -3.37 -7.31 21.79
CA ASP A 296 -4.56 -8.03 22.24
C ASP A 296 -5.45 -8.32 21.03
N HIS A 297 -5.47 -9.56 20.55
CA HIS A 297 -6.23 -9.97 19.37
C HIS A 297 -7.71 -10.28 19.64
N THR A 298 -8.22 -10.09 20.86
CA THR A 298 -9.59 -10.48 21.25
C THR A 298 -10.65 -9.85 20.34
N LYS A 299 -10.60 -8.54 20.14
CA LYS A 299 -11.58 -7.82 19.30
C LYS A 299 -11.55 -8.25 17.83
N LEU A 300 -10.36 -8.58 17.30
CA LEU A 300 -10.22 -9.08 15.93
C LEU A 300 -10.88 -10.46 15.82
N ILE A 301 -10.63 -11.33 16.79
CA ILE A 301 -11.22 -12.68 16.85
C ILE A 301 -12.73 -12.59 16.97
N ASP A 302 -13.27 -11.72 17.84
CA ASP A 302 -14.71 -11.53 18.02
C ASP A 302 -15.38 -11.07 16.72
N MET A 303 -14.83 -10.05 16.05
CA MET A 303 -15.32 -9.59 14.76
C MET A 303 -15.31 -10.71 13.71
N LEU A 304 -14.22 -11.48 13.63
CA LEU A 304 -14.12 -12.57 12.65
C LEU A 304 -15.06 -13.73 12.95
N ASN A 305 -15.30 -14.05 14.22
CA ASN A 305 -16.27 -15.08 14.60
C ASN A 305 -17.68 -14.68 14.12
N ASP A 306 -18.11 -13.45 14.41
CA ASP A 306 -19.44 -12.98 14.02
C ASP A 306 -19.56 -12.84 12.50
N LEU A 307 -18.52 -12.34 11.83
CA LEU A 307 -18.47 -12.23 10.38
C LEU A 307 -18.48 -13.58 9.66
N ASN A 308 -17.97 -14.65 10.27
CA ASN A 308 -17.97 -16.00 9.70
C ASN A 308 -19.17 -16.84 10.17
N ASP A 309 -20.02 -16.32 11.07
CA ASP A 309 -21.30 -16.94 11.43
C ASP A 309 -22.42 -16.44 10.50
N TYR A 310 -22.84 -17.29 9.57
CA TYR A 310 -23.91 -16.99 8.61
C TYR A 310 -25.32 -17.04 9.23
N SER A 311 -25.45 -17.38 10.52
CA SER A 311 -26.72 -17.26 11.26
C SER A 311 -26.97 -15.83 11.76
N ILE A 312 -25.93 -15.01 11.85
CA ILE A 312 -26.01 -13.57 12.14
C ILE A 312 -26.16 -12.84 10.82
N SER A 313 -27.07 -11.87 10.71
CA SER A 313 -27.20 -11.08 9.48
C SER A 313 -25.97 -10.19 9.27
N ILE A 314 -25.63 -9.88 8.01
CA ILE A 314 -24.48 -8.99 7.76
C ILE A 314 -24.73 -7.58 8.30
N ASP A 315 -25.97 -7.08 8.27
CA ASP A 315 -26.29 -5.77 8.83
C ASP A 315 -26.03 -5.71 10.34
N GLU A 316 -26.34 -6.77 11.09
CA GLU A 316 -26.00 -6.87 12.52
C GLU A 316 -24.48 -6.94 12.77
N VAL A 317 -23.73 -7.66 11.93
CA VAL A 317 -22.26 -7.70 12.02
C VAL A 317 -21.67 -6.31 11.76
N LEU A 318 -22.16 -5.62 10.73
CA LEU A 318 -21.71 -4.28 10.39
C LEU A 318 -22.02 -3.28 11.49
N ASP A 319 -23.22 -3.31 12.06
CA ASP A 319 -23.65 -2.40 13.12
C ASP A 319 -22.85 -2.59 14.43
N GLU A 320 -22.37 -3.80 14.72
CA GLU A 320 -21.57 -4.08 15.93
C GLU A 320 -20.07 -3.80 15.73
N HIS A 321 -19.52 -4.14 14.56
CA HIS A 321 -18.07 -4.23 14.39
C HIS A 321 -17.47 -3.20 13.43
N PHE A 322 -18.22 -2.53 12.57
CA PHE A 322 -17.65 -1.69 11.52
C PHE A 322 -18.25 -0.29 11.48
N ASP A 323 -17.42 0.69 11.13
CA ASP A 323 -17.94 2.00 10.73
C ASP A 323 -18.42 1.89 9.29
N ARG A 324 -19.74 1.76 9.12
CA ARG A 324 -20.37 1.53 7.81
C ARG A 324 -20.07 2.64 6.80
N GLU A 325 -20.04 3.88 7.26
CA GLU A 325 -19.74 5.03 6.43
C GLU A 325 -18.30 4.95 5.92
N ASN A 326 -17.33 4.73 6.81
CA ASN A 326 -15.93 4.54 6.43
C ASN A 326 -15.77 3.36 5.45
N LEU A 327 -16.42 2.22 5.70
CA LEU A 327 -16.35 1.05 4.82
C LEU A 327 -16.93 1.33 3.43
N ALA A 328 -18.10 1.97 3.35
CA ALA A 328 -18.74 2.32 2.08
C ALA A 328 -17.90 3.33 1.28
N TYR A 329 -17.39 4.38 1.93
CA TYR A 329 -16.53 5.37 1.27
C TYR A 329 -15.18 4.79 0.84
N TRP A 330 -14.61 3.88 1.64
CA TRP A 330 -13.34 3.23 1.29
C TRP A 330 -13.49 2.38 0.03
N LEU A 331 -14.58 1.59 -0.04
CA LEU A 331 -14.88 0.81 -1.23
C LEU A 331 -15.22 1.70 -2.44
N ALA A 332 -16.02 2.75 -2.24
CA ALA A 332 -16.36 3.72 -3.28
C ALA A 332 -15.12 4.41 -3.87
N PHE A 333 -14.17 4.83 -3.03
CA PHE A 333 -12.91 5.44 -3.45
C PHE A 333 -12.10 4.50 -4.34
N ASN A 334 -11.91 3.24 -3.92
CA ASN A 334 -11.13 2.28 -4.70
C ASN A 334 -11.84 1.89 -6.01
N LEU A 335 -13.17 1.77 -6.01
CA LEU A 335 -13.96 1.53 -7.22
C LEU A 335 -13.81 2.69 -8.22
N LEU A 336 -14.02 3.94 -7.79
CA LEU A 336 -13.96 5.11 -8.67
C LEU A 336 -12.56 5.40 -9.23
N THR A 337 -11.53 5.14 -8.42
CA THR A 337 -10.13 5.29 -8.85
C THR A 337 -9.60 4.07 -9.60
N GLY A 338 -10.37 2.98 -9.65
CA GLY A 338 -9.98 1.74 -10.30
C GLY A 338 -8.79 1.05 -9.63
N ASN A 339 -8.64 1.16 -8.31
CA ASN A 339 -7.53 0.55 -7.56
C ASN A 339 -7.85 -0.92 -7.24
N VAL A 340 -7.47 -1.82 -8.16
CA VAL A 340 -7.94 -3.22 -8.13
C VAL A 340 -7.25 -4.09 -7.08
N ASP A 341 -6.03 -3.78 -6.65
CA ASP A 341 -5.27 -4.62 -5.70
C ASP A 341 -5.60 -4.30 -4.22
N THR A 342 -6.87 -4.05 -3.91
CA THR A 342 -7.34 -3.65 -2.56
C THR A 342 -8.35 -4.63 -1.94
N GLN A 343 -8.85 -5.59 -2.73
CA GLN A 343 -9.77 -6.64 -2.32
C GLN A 343 -9.28 -7.49 -1.15
N SER A 344 -7.98 -7.70 -1.01
CA SER A 344 -7.38 -8.50 0.09
C SER A 344 -6.07 -7.93 0.63
N ARG A 345 -5.67 -6.71 0.22
CA ARG A 345 -4.42 -6.07 0.63
C ARG A 345 -4.50 -4.54 0.50
N ASN A 346 -3.37 -3.85 0.62
CA ASN A 346 -3.25 -2.40 0.41
C ASN A 346 -4.19 -1.53 1.28
N CYS A 347 -4.41 -1.98 2.52
CA CYS A 347 -5.06 -1.18 3.55
C CYS A 347 -4.52 -1.53 4.94
N TYR A 348 -4.88 -0.69 5.91
CA TYR A 348 -4.77 -0.99 7.33
C TYR A 348 -6.16 -1.18 7.93
N LEU A 349 -6.24 -2.07 8.91
CA LEU A 349 -7.37 -2.18 9.81
C LEU A 349 -7.01 -1.49 11.12
N TYR A 350 -7.81 -0.49 11.50
CA TYR A 350 -7.65 0.27 12.73
C TYR A 350 -8.89 0.15 13.61
N SER A 351 -8.68 0.02 14.92
CA SER A 351 -9.76 0.11 15.90
C SER A 351 -9.27 0.75 17.20
N PRO A 352 -9.93 1.81 17.73
CA PRO A 352 -9.55 2.44 19.00
C PRO A 352 -9.53 1.44 20.15
N LYS A 353 -8.69 1.63 21.18
CA LYS A 353 -8.48 0.59 22.21
C LYS A 353 -9.75 0.16 22.92
N ASN A 354 -10.64 1.12 23.22
CA ASN A 354 -11.83 0.89 24.05
C ASN A 354 -13.14 0.86 23.25
N GLU A 355 -13.09 0.83 21.92
CA GLU A 355 -14.25 0.73 21.03
C GLU A 355 -14.23 -0.61 20.30
N LYS A 356 -15.37 -1.10 19.80
CA LYS A 356 -15.43 -2.34 19.01
C LYS A 356 -15.34 -2.13 17.50
N VAL A 357 -15.51 -0.88 17.08
CA VAL A 357 -15.66 -0.49 15.69
C VAL A 357 -14.31 -0.50 14.96
N TRP A 358 -14.30 -1.07 13.76
CA TRP A 358 -13.17 -1.16 12.84
C TRP A 358 -13.30 -0.16 11.68
N TYR A 359 -12.15 0.38 11.29
CA TYR A 359 -11.97 1.35 10.22
C TYR A 359 -10.92 0.86 9.22
N PHE A 360 -11.16 1.12 7.94
CA PHE A 360 -10.22 0.94 6.85
C PHE A 360 -9.44 2.23 6.60
N ILE A 361 -8.13 2.10 6.44
CA ILE A 361 -7.24 3.20 6.05
C ILE A 361 -6.44 2.75 4.84
N SER A 362 -6.52 3.49 3.74
CA SER A 362 -5.88 3.14 2.48
C SER A 362 -4.35 3.14 2.56
N TRP A 363 -3.72 2.25 1.79
CA TRP A 363 -2.28 2.15 1.62
C TRP A 363 -1.98 1.80 0.15
N ASP A 364 -0.76 2.09 -0.32
CA ASP A 364 -0.31 1.73 -1.68
C ASP A 364 -1.30 2.07 -2.80
N LEU A 365 -1.41 3.37 -3.10
CA LEU A 365 -2.38 3.92 -4.05
C LEU A 365 -1.79 4.12 -5.45
N ASP A 366 -0.68 3.47 -5.80
CA ASP A 366 -0.09 3.55 -7.14
C ASP A 366 -0.84 2.71 -8.19
N GLY A 367 -1.80 1.89 -7.77
CA GLY A 367 -2.75 1.16 -8.61
C GLY A 367 -3.92 2.00 -9.13
N THR A 368 -4.06 3.27 -8.76
CA THR A 368 -5.17 4.12 -9.25
C THR A 368 -5.00 4.51 -10.72
N PHE A 369 -6.07 4.51 -11.51
CA PHE A 369 -6.13 5.02 -12.89
C PHE A 369 -5.07 4.40 -13.84
N ARG A 370 -4.93 3.07 -13.79
CA ARG A 370 -3.92 2.32 -14.56
C ARG A 370 -4.36 1.90 -15.95
N THR A 371 -5.67 1.93 -16.24
CA THR A 371 -6.26 1.32 -17.45
C THR A 371 -5.57 1.78 -18.73
N LYS A 372 -5.40 3.09 -18.93
CA LYS A 372 -4.80 3.63 -20.15
C LYS A 372 -3.31 3.27 -20.31
N GLU A 373 -2.55 3.32 -19.22
CA GLU A 373 -1.14 2.93 -19.25
C GLU A 373 -0.98 1.44 -19.55
N ASN A 374 -1.82 0.60 -18.94
CA ASN A 374 -1.82 -0.84 -19.19
C ASN A 374 -2.15 -1.14 -20.66
N GLU A 375 -3.12 -0.45 -21.26
CA GLU A 375 -3.44 -0.55 -22.70
C GLU A 375 -2.19 -0.27 -23.56
N LEU A 376 -1.51 0.85 -23.33
CA LEU A 376 -0.33 1.25 -24.10
C LEU A 376 0.86 0.31 -23.90
N LEU A 377 1.00 -0.25 -22.70
CA LEU A 377 2.03 -1.23 -22.35
C LEU A 377 1.60 -2.68 -22.66
N THR A 378 0.46 -2.88 -23.31
CA THR A 378 -0.09 -4.20 -23.65
C THR A 378 -0.23 -5.16 -22.45
N ARG A 379 -0.52 -4.60 -21.26
CA ARG A 379 -0.77 -5.36 -20.03
C ARG A 379 -2.25 -5.71 -19.94
N SER A 380 -2.53 -6.95 -19.56
CA SER A 380 -3.89 -7.48 -19.42
C SER A 380 -4.49 -7.27 -18.04
N ASP A 381 -3.72 -6.77 -17.06
CA ASP A 381 -4.23 -6.46 -15.72
C ASP A 381 -5.39 -5.45 -15.78
N TYR A 382 -6.23 -5.44 -14.74
CA TYR A 382 -7.42 -4.58 -14.61
C TYR A 382 -8.53 -4.96 -15.60
N GLY A 383 -8.58 -6.24 -15.99
CA GLY A 383 -9.56 -6.82 -16.91
C GLY A 383 -10.62 -7.67 -16.22
N SER A 384 -11.62 -8.14 -16.97
CA SER A 384 -12.62 -9.12 -16.51
C SER A 384 -13.17 -8.88 -15.08
N TRP A 385 -13.03 -9.85 -14.17
CA TRP A 385 -13.49 -9.81 -12.78
C TRP A 385 -12.69 -8.87 -11.88
N GLU A 386 -11.56 -8.31 -12.33
CA GLU A 386 -10.83 -7.25 -11.60
C GLU A 386 -11.54 -5.87 -11.71
N LYS A 387 -12.75 -5.81 -12.29
CA LYS A 387 -13.54 -4.58 -12.45
C LYS A 387 -14.79 -4.55 -11.57
N GLY A 388 -15.14 -3.36 -11.10
CA GLY A 388 -16.36 -3.14 -10.32
C GLY A 388 -16.39 -3.98 -9.04
N VAL A 389 -17.59 -4.38 -8.60
CA VAL A 389 -17.75 -5.17 -7.38
C VAL A 389 -17.29 -6.63 -7.53
N SER A 390 -17.16 -7.13 -8.76
CA SER A 390 -16.66 -8.48 -9.05
C SER A 390 -15.28 -8.71 -8.41
N ASN A 391 -14.44 -7.68 -8.38
CA ASN A 391 -13.08 -7.75 -7.84
C ASN A 391 -13.06 -8.08 -6.33
N TYR A 392 -14.10 -7.66 -5.60
CA TYR A 392 -14.20 -7.82 -4.15
C TYR A 392 -14.95 -9.09 -3.75
N TRP A 393 -15.52 -9.81 -4.72
CA TRP A 393 -16.49 -10.86 -4.43
C TRP A 393 -15.89 -12.10 -3.75
N GLY A 394 -14.58 -12.34 -3.91
CA GLY A 394 -13.86 -13.44 -3.25
C GLY A 394 -13.58 -13.22 -1.77
N ASN A 395 -13.70 -11.98 -1.27
CA ASN A 395 -13.45 -11.64 0.13
C ASN A 395 -14.71 -11.81 0.98
N VAL A 396 -14.62 -12.46 2.15
CA VAL A 396 -15.77 -12.77 3.01
C VAL A 396 -16.54 -11.53 3.42
N LEU A 397 -15.85 -10.45 3.84
CA LEU A 397 -16.49 -9.22 4.27
C LEU A 397 -17.28 -8.60 3.11
N PHE A 398 -16.60 -8.29 2.01
CA PHE A 398 -17.21 -7.59 0.89
C PHE A 398 -18.31 -8.42 0.22
N ASN A 399 -18.13 -9.74 0.08
CA ASN A 399 -19.16 -10.65 -0.42
C ASN A 399 -20.45 -10.54 0.39
N ARG A 400 -20.35 -10.57 1.72
CA ARG A 400 -21.52 -10.47 2.60
C ARG A 400 -22.11 -9.06 2.55
N CYS A 401 -21.28 -8.01 2.59
CA CYS A 401 -21.75 -6.62 2.53
C CYS A 401 -22.53 -6.35 1.24
N LEU A 402 -22.00 -6.77 0.10
CA LEU A 402 -22.64 -6.56 -1.20
C LEU A 402 -23.97 -7.31 -1.34
N LYS A 403 -24.21 -8.39 -0.58
CA LYS A 403 -25.52 -9.05 -0.51
C LYS A 403 -26.56 -8.30 0.32
N SER A 404 -26.16 -7.28 1.10
CA SER A 404 -27.11 -6.40 1.81
C SER A 404 -27.56 -5.27 0.88
N ASP A 405 -28.88 -5.17 0.68
CA ASP A 405 -29.49 -4.06 -0.04
C ASP A 405 -29.20 -2.70 0.64
N SER A 406 -29.14 -2.68 1.97
CA SER A 406 -28.80 -1.47 2.73
C SER A 406 -27.39 -1.02 2.43
N PHE A 407 -26.42 -1.94 2.49
CA PHE A 407 -25.03 -1.62 2.23
C PHE A 407 -24.80 -1.23 0.76
N ARG A 408 -25.42 -1.92 -0.21
CA ARG A 408 -25.36 -1.50 -1.62
C ARG A 408 -25.88 -0.09 -1.83
N LYS A 409 -26.96 0.28 -1.13
CA LYS A 409 -27.46 1.66 -1.17
C LYS A 409 -26.45 2.66 -0.56
N GLU A 410 -25.84 2.34 0.58
CA GLU A 410 -24.79 3.17 1.20
C GLU A 410 -23.58 3.35 0.27
N LEU A 411 -23.19 2.27 -0.42
CA LEU A 411 -22.12 2.28 -1.42
C LEU A 411 -22.49 3.16 -2.62
N ASP A 412 -23.69 3.02 -3.17
CA ASP A 412 -24.19 3.87 -4.27
C ASP A 412 -24.15 5.35 -3.89
N ASP A 413 -24.67 5.69 -2.70
CA ASP A 413 -24.68 7.06 -2.20
C ASP A 413 -23.25 7.61 -2.05
N ALA A 414 -22.31 6.81 -1.51
CA ALA A 414 -20.90 7.18 -1.36
C ALA A 414 -20.18 7.37 -2.70
N ILE A 415 -20.44 6.48 -3.68
CA ILE A 415 -19.89 6.60 -5.04
C ILE A 415 -20.36 7.89 -5.70
N LEU A 416 -21.66 8.20 -5.63
CA LEU A 416 -22.20 9.40 -6.23
C LEU A 416 -21.65 10.66 -5.54
N ASP A 417 -21.58 10.67 -4.21
CA ASP A 417 -21.00 11.79 -3.46
C ASP A 417 -19.54 12.06 -3.86
N LEU A 418 -18.70 11.01 -3.86
CA LEU A 418 -17.31 11.13 -4.27
C LEU A 418 -17.16 11.61 -5.71
N LYS A 419 -17.91 11.03 -6.65
CA LYS A 419 -17.85 11.36 -8.08
C LYS A 419 -18.31 12.80 -8.37
N GLU A 420 -19.31 13.30 -7.63
CA GLU A 420 -19.85 14.65 -7.82
C GLU A 420 -19.03 15.73 -7.12
N ASN A 421 -18.45 15.44 -5.96
CA ASN A 421 -17.89 16.46 -5.06
C ASN A 421 -16.36 16.40 -4.91
N VAL A 422 -15.73 15.23 -5.08
CA VAL A 422 -14.30 15.03 -4.73
C VAL A 422 -13.48 14.56 -5.94
N ILE A 423 -13.84 13.41 -6.49
CA ILE A 423 -13.16 12.74 -7.60
C ILE A 423 -13.79 13.22 -8.92
N THR A 424 -13.73 14.53 -9.16
CA THR A 424 -14.28 15.14 -10.39
C THR A 424 -13.22 15.23 -11.48
N PRO A 425 -13.58 15.12 -12.77
CA PRO A 425 -12.60 15.24 -13.85
C PRO A 425 -11.79 16.54 -13.82
N ASN A 426 -12.43 17.67 -13.46
CA ASN A 426 -11.76 18.97 -13.37
C ASN A 426 -10.70 18.99 -12.27
N ARG A 427 -11.06 18.56 -11.06
CA ARG A 427 -10.14 18.56 -9.92
C ARG A 427 -8.97 17.59 -10.14
N ILE A 428 -9.23 16.42 -10.71
CA ILE A 428 -8.18 15.47 -11.06
C ILE A 428 -7.25 16.05 -12.14
N SER A 429 -7.79 16.74 -13.15
CA SER A 429 -6.98 17.44 -14.16
C SER A 429 -6.09 18.53 -13.55
N GLU A 430 -6.60 19.30 -12.58
CA GLU A 430 -5.81 20.32 -11.87
C GLU A 430 -4.64 19.70 -11.11
N LEU A 431 -4.88 18.62 -10.33
CA LEU A 431 -3.81 17.89 -9.62
C LEU A 431 -2.76 17.32 -10.58
N ILE A 432 -3.20 16.70 -11.68
CA ILE A 432 -2.31 16.18 -12.72
C ILE A 432 -1.45 17.30 -13.30
N THR A 433 -2.03 18.46 -13.61
CA THR A 433 -1.28 19.62 -14.12
C THR A 433 -0.16 20.03 -13.17
N ASP A 434 -0.48 20.12 -11.88
CA ASP A 434 0.48 20.53 -10.87
C ASP A 434 1.58 19.47 -10.64
N TYR A 435 1.24 18.18 -10.62
CA TYR A 435 2.24 17.12 -10.46
C TYR A 435 3.14 16.97 -11.67
N ARG A 436 2.58 17.05 -12.88
CA ARG A 436 3.35 17.03 -14.12
C ARG A 436 4.41 18.13 -14.15
N ALA A 437 4.04 19.34 -13.73
CA ALA A 437 4.96 20.47 -13.65
C ALA A 437 6.17 20.21 -12.74
N VAL A 438 6.05 19.30 -11.76
CA VAL A 438 7.15 18.87 -10.89
C VAL A 438 7.88 17.67 -11.47
N VAL A 439 7.15 16.59 -11.76
CA VAL A 439 7.72 15.29 -12.16
C VAL A 439 8.52 15.40 -13.45
N GLU A 440 8.04 16.15 -14.45
CA GLU A 440 8.71 16.29 -15.75
C GLU A 440 10.07 17.00 -15.66
N GLN A 441 10.37 17.69 -14.55
CA GLN A 441 11.69 18.29 -14.31
C GLN A 441 12.75 17.23 -13.97
N TYR A 442 12.34 16.01 -13.62
CA TYR A 442 13.23 14.91 -13.22
C TYR A 442 13.10 13.69 -14.13
N LEU A 443 11.86 13.34 -14.51
CA LEU A 443 11.53 12.08 -15.19
C LEU A 443 12.32 11.86 -16.49
N TRP A 444 12.55 12.93 -17.25
CA TRP A 444 13.18 12.87 -18.57
C TRP A 444 14.70 13.01 -18.54
N ASP A 445 15.29 13.08 -17.36
CA ASP A 445 16.72 13.12 -17.14
C ASP A 445 17.20 11.86 -16.40
N ALA A 446 18.51 11.59 -16.47
CA ALA A 446 19.11 10.51 -15.69
C ALA A 446 19.09 10.89 -14.19
N PRO A 447 18.81 9.94 -13.27
CA PRO A 447 18.69 8.50 -13.55
C PRO A 447 17.28 8.03 -13.96
N ASP A 448 16.24 8.85 -13.80
CA ASP A 448 14.83 8.45 -13.94
C ASP A 448 14.45 7.94 -15.33
N ILE A 449 14.93 8.59 -16.39
CA ILE A 449 14.64 8.18 -17.78
C ILE A 449 15.13 6.76 -18.10
N THR A 450 16.11 6.25 -17.35
CA THR A 450 16.78 4.96 -17.62
C THR A 450 15.81 3.77 -17.58
N TYR A 451 14.80 3.85 -16.73
CA TYR A 451 13.82 2.78 -16.52
C TYR A 451 12.39 3.21 -16.85
N GLU A 452 12.23 4.34 -17.55
CA GLU A 452 10.92 4.79 -17.99
C GLU A 452 10.40 3.90 -19.14
N GLN A 453 9.13 3.50 -19.04
CA GLN A 453 8.48 2.57 -19.97
C GLN A 453 7.65 3.30 -21.03
N LEU A 454 7.23 4.54 -20.74
CA LEU A 454 6.48 5.39 -21.65
C LEU A 454 7.40 6.32 -22.43
N THR A 455 7.07 6.57 -23.70
CA THR A 455 7.62 7.74 -24.39
C THR A 455 6.99 9.02 -23.85
N PRO A 456 7.59 10.21 -24.07
CA PRO A 456 6.97 11.48 -23.69
C PRO A 456 5.55 11.66 -24.25
N GLU A 457 5.30 11.23 -25.49
CA GLU A 457 3.97 11.29 -26.10
C GLU A 457 2.98 10.32 -25.44
N GLN A 458 3.42 9.11 -25.07
CA GLN A 458 2.58 8.16 -24.34
C GLN A 458 2.28 8.66 -22.91
N TYR A 459 3.26 9.28 -22.25
CA TYR A 459 3.07 9.92 -20.95
C TYR A 459 2.00 11.02 -21.03
N ASP A 460 2.06 11.87 -22.06
CA ASP A 460 1.05 12.90 -22.32
C ASP A 460 -0.34 12.29 -22.51
N GLU A 461 -0.44 11.22 -23.30
CA GLU A 461 -1.69 10.49 -23.56
C GLU A 461 -2.26 9.89 -22.27
N VAL A 462 -1.44 9.19 -21.48
CA VAL A 462 -1.87 8.61 -20.21
C VAL A 462 -2.38 9.70 -19.27
N ALA A 463 -1.61 10.76 -19.06
CA ALA A 463 -1.98 11.84 -18.15
C ALA A 463 -3.28 12.55 -18.55
N LEU A 464 -3.53 12.71 -19.85
CA LEU A 464 -4.74 13.34 -20.38
C LEU A 464 -6.00 12.48 -20.17
N GLU A 465 -5.86 11.15 -20.20
CA GLU A 465 -6.97 10.18 -20.08
C GLU A 465 -7.21 9.71 -18.63
N LEU A 466 -6.46 10.18 -17.64
CA LEU A 466 -6.74 9.87 -16.24
C LEU A 466 -8.14 10.34 -15.80
N PRO A 467 -8.58 11.57 -16.10
CA PRO A 467 -9.90 12.07 -15.68
C PRO A 467 -11.09 11.32 -16.29
N SER A 468 -10.98 10.80 -17.52
CA SER A 468 -12.06 10.06 -18.19
C SER A 468 -12.30 8.69 -17.54
N GLN A 469 -11.26 8.06 -17.00
CA GLN A 469 -11.36 6.76 -16.31
C GLN A 469 -12.29 6.78 -15.10
N ILE A 470 -12.59 7.95 -14.50
CA ILE A 470 -13.55 8.07 -13.41
C ILE A 470 -14.94 7.59 -13.86
N GLU A 471 -15.37 8.02 -15.06
CA GLU A 471 -16.67 7.59 -15.61
C GLU A 471 -16.61 6.13 -16.04
N GLU A 472 -15.51 5.69 -16.66
CA GLU A 472 -15.34 4.29 -17.08
C GLU A 472 -15.39 3.31 -15.89
N ASN A 473 -14.78 3.70 -14.77
CA ASN A 473 -14.81 2.92 -13.53
C ASN A 473 -16.21 2.91 -12.91
N TYR A 474 -16.93 4.03 -12.93
CA TYR A 474 -18.32 4.10 -12.48
C TYR A 474 -19.25 3.25 -13.36
N GLU A 475 -19.08 3.29 -14.68
CA GLU A 475 -19.81 2.42 -15.60
C GLU A 475 -19.48 0.94 -15.37
N SER A 476 -18.21 0.62 -15.07
CA SER A 476 -17.79 -0.73 -14.71
C SER A 476 -18.43 -1.21 -13.40
N TYR A 477 -18.55 -0.33 -12.41
CA TYR A 477 -19.29 -0.59 -11.18
C TYR A 477 -20.76 -0.93 -11.49
N LEU A 478 -21.47 -0.07 -12.23
CA LEU A 478 -22.86 -0.32 -12.61
C LEU A 478 -23.01 -1.63 -13.40
N ALA A 479 -22.14 -1.87 -14.38
CA ALA A 479 -22.17 -3.09 -15.19
C ALA A 479 -21.89 -4.35 -14.37
N SER A 480 -21.09 -4.27 -13.30
CA SER A 480 -20.83 -5.41 -12.41
C SER A 480 -22.03 -5.78 -11.52
N LEU A 481 -22.96 -4.85 -11.28
CA LEU A 481 -24.19 -5.14 -10.54
C LEU A 481 -25.23 -5.90 -11.38
N GLU A 482 -25.13 -5.84 -12.70
CA GLU A 482 -26.07 -6.48 -13.64
C GLU A 482 -25.56 -7.83 -14.17
N LYS A 483 -24.34 -8.24 -13.82
CA LYS A 483 -23.74 -9.51 -14.26
C LYS A 483 -23.85 -10.55 -13.15
N PRO A 484 -23.87 -11.85 -13.49
CA PRO A 484 -23.46 -12.89 -12.56
C PRO A 484 -22.09 -12.53 -11.97
N LEU A 485 -21.85 -12.89 -10.71
CA LEU A 485 -20.58 -12.64 -10.04
C LEU A 485 -19.60 -13.80 -10.20
N PRO A 486 -18.29 -13.51 -10.17
CA PRO A 486 -17.26 -14.54 -10.34
C PRO A 486 -17.35 -15.62 -9.25
N PHE A 487 -16.83 -16.79 -9.58
CA PHE A 487 -16.94 -18.01 -8.77
C PHE A 487 -15.66 -18.83 -8.94
N TYR A 488 -15.40 -19.77 -8.03
CA TYR A 488 -14.22 -20.61 -8.09
C TYR A 488 -14.50 -21.92 -8.83
N VAL A 489 -13.52 -22.37 -9.60
CA VAL A 489 -13.51 -23.71 -10.17
C VAL A 489 -12.83 -24.67 -9.20
N GLY A 490 -13.47 -25.81 -8.96
CA GLY A 490 -12.93 -26.89 -8.12
C GLY A 490 -11.77 -27.60 -8.80
N GLU A 491 -11.01 -28.38 -8.03
CA GLU A 491 -9.91 -29.17 -8.57
C GLU A 491 -10.43 -30.26 -9.52
N PRO A 492 -10.00 -30.29 -10.79
CA PRO A 492 -10.35 -31.39 -11.69
C PRO A 492 -9.87 -32.72 -11.13
N ALA A 493 -10.71 -33.75 -11.21
CA ALA A 493 -10.42 -35.06 -10.63
C ALA A 493 -10.81 -36.20 -11.58
N ILE A 494 -10.07 -37.31 -11.54
CA ILE A 494 -10.45 -38.53 -12.26
C ILE A 494 -11.25 -39.43 -11.33
N GLU A 495 -12.54 -39.58 -11.60
CA GLU A 495 -13.47 -40.44 -10.86
C GLU A 495 -14.16 -41.41 -11.80
N ASP A 496 -14.22 -42.70 -11.43
CA ASP A 496 -14.86 -43.75 -12.23
C ASP A 496 -14.41 -43.79 -13.71
N GLY A 497 -13.15 -43.43 -13.98
CA GLY A 497 -12.57 -43.39 -15.33
C GLY A 497 -13.01 -42.21 -16.18
N LYS A 498 -13.56 -41.16 -15.58
CA LYS A 498 -13.96 -39.90 -16.21
C LYS A 498 -13.23 -38.73 -15.58
N LEU A 499 -12.92 -37.71 -16.38
CA LEU A 499 -12.47 -36.43 -15.86
C LEU A 499 -13.70 -35.65 -15.40
N LEU A 500 -13.80 -35.41 -14.10
CA LEU A 500 -14.82 -34.61 -13.44
C LEU A 500 -14.29 -33.19 -13.25
N MET A 501 -15.12 -32.21 -13.61
CA MET A 501 -14.88 -30.79 -13.40
C MET A 501 -16.13 -30.19 -12.77
N ASN A 502 -15.95 -29.36 -11.75
CA ASN A 502 -17.02 -28.68 -11.05
C ASN A 502 -16.61 -27.26 -10.68
N TRP A 503 -17.60 -26.43 -10.36
CA TRP A 503 -17.40 -25.05 -9.95
C TRP A 503 -18.50 -24.62 -8.98
N ASP A 504 -18.30 -23.49 -8.32
CA ASP A 504 -19.30 -22.90 -7.44
C ASP A 504 -20.44 -22.27 -8.24
N THR A 505 -21.61 -22.14 -7.61
CA THR A 505 -22.72 -21.40 -8.21
C THR A 505 -22.41 -19.91 -8.23
N ALA A 506 -22.46 -19.29 -9.41
CA ALA A 506 -22.39 -17.85 -9.56
C ALA A 506 -23.61 -17.20 -8.91
N TYR A 507 -23.39 -16.05 -8.28
CA TYR A 507 -24.44 -15.27 -7.65
C TYR A 507 -24.90 -14.16 -8.59
N ASP A 508 -26.19 -13.89 -8.61
CA ASP A 508 -26.79 -12.82 -9.39
C ASP A 508 -27.62 -11.92 -8.47
N PHE A 509 -27.43 -10.60 -8.56
CA PHE A 509 -28.08 -9.64 -7.67
C PHE A 509 -29.57 -9.48 -7.95
N GLN A 510 -30.00 -9.71 -9.19
CA GLN A 510 -31.38 -9.65 -9.65
C GLN A 510 -32.11 -10.98 -9.39
N HIS A 511 -31.36 -12.01 -9.00
CA HIS A 511 -31.82 -13.38 -8.81
C HIS A 511 -32.31 -14.02 -10.12
N ASP A 512 -31.68 -13.64 -11.23
CA ASP A 512 -31.93 -14.24 -12.54
C ASP A 512 -31.42 -15.69 -12.59
N ASP A 513 -32.04 -16.53 -13.43
CA ASP A 513 -31.56 -17.89 -13.66
C ASP A 513 -30.19 -17.86 -14.37
N VAL A 514 -29.21 -18.57 -13.81
CA VAL A 514 -27.85 -18.63 -14.36
C VAL A 514 -27.61 -19.94 -15.10
N THR A 515 -27.08 -19.83 -16.32
CA THR A 515 -26.55 -20.94 -17.12
C THR A 515 -25.03 -20.85 -17.22
N TYR A 516 -24.39 -21.99 -17.46
CA TYR A 516 -22.93 -22.09 -17.55
C TYR A 516 -22.53 -22.61 -18.92
N ARG A 517 -21.46 -22.02 -19.45
CA ARG A 517 -20.70 -22.56 -20.58
C ARG A 517 -19.30 -22.91 -20.11
N ALA A 518 -18.98 -24.20 -20.12
CA ALA A 518 -17.64 -24.70 -19.80
C ALA A 518 -16.96 -25.29 -21.04
N VAL A 519 -15.67 -24.98 -21.22
CA VAL A 519 -14.86 -25.48 -22.33
C VAL A 519 -13.54 -26.00 -21.79
N LEU A 520 -13.27 -27.28 -22.02
CA LEU A 520 -11.97 -27.90 -21.82
C LEU A 520 -11.20 -27.89 -23.15
N SER A 521 -10.00 -27.31 -23.17
CA SER A 521 -9.16 -27.17 -24.35
C SER A 521 -7.71 -27.59 -24.11
N ARG A 522 -6.96 -27.82 -25.20
CA ARG A 522 -5.49 -28.07 -25.16
C ARG A 522 -4.66 -26.79 -25.23
N ASN A 523 -5.30 -25.64 -25.32
CA ASN A 523 -4.66 -24.34 -25.41
C ASN A 523 -5.44 -23.27 -24.64
N SER A 524 -4.73 -22.27 -24.13
CA SER A 524 -5.28 -21.23 -23.23
C SER A 524 -6.35 -20.36 -23.86
N ASN A 525 -6.39 -20.22 -25.19
CA ASN A 525 -7.40 -19.42 -25.89
C ASN A 525 -8.74 -20.15 -26.13
N GLY A 526 -8.83 -21.45 -25.84
CA GLY A 526 -10.06 -22.23 -25.95
C GLY A 526 -10.40 -22.78 -27.35
N ASP A 527 -9.54 -22.63 -28.36
CA ASP A 527 -9.85 -23.03 -29.74
C ASP A 527 -9.68 -24.54 -30.02
N ASP A 528 -8.74 -25.23 -29.35
CA ASP A 528 -8.53 -26.68 -29.47
C ASP A 528 -9.38 -27.42 -28.42
N VAL A 529 -10.67 -27.48 -28.70
CA VAL A 529 -11.68 -28.03 -27.78
C VAL A 529 -11.53 -29.56 -27.64
N VAL A 530 -11.46 -30.01 -26.39
CA VAL A 530 -11.52 -31.42 -25.98
C VAL A 530 -12.94 -31.82 -25.63
N ALA A 531 -13.60 -31.01 -24.81
CA ALA A 531 -14.97 -31.22 -24.37
C ALA A 531 -15.63 -29.88 -24.01
N SER A 532 -16.95 -29.83 -24.08
CA SER A 532 -17.71 -28.65 -23.68
C SER A 532 -19.02 -29.02 -23.01
N TYR A 533 -19.53 -28.08 -22.23
CA TYR A 533 -20.80 -28.17 -21.54
C TYR A 533 -21.53 -26.84 -21.65
N GLU A 534 -22.86 -26.93 -21.82
CA GLU A 534 -23.76 -25.80 -21.74
C GLU A 534 -25.02 -26.22 -20.97
N GLY A 535 -25.34 -25.52 -19.89
CA GLY A 535 -26.54 -25.78 -19.09
C GLY A 535 -26.44 -25.27 -17.65
N VAL A 536 -27.39 -25.68 -16.81
CA VAL A 536 -27.57 -25.14 -15.45
C VAL A 536 -26.79 -25.86 -14.36
N TRP A 537 -26.12 -26.98 -14.69
CA TRP A 537 -25.39 -27.75 -13.69
C TRP A 537 -24.00 -27.16 -13.47
N THR A 538 -23.58 -27.09 -12.21
CA THR A 538 -22.24 -26.63 -11.82
C THR A 538 -21.17 -27.73 -11.88
N LYS A 539 -21.41 -28.74 -12.70
CA LYS A 539 -20.48 -29.84 -12.92
C LYS A 539 -20.69 -30.49 -14.27
N PHE A 540 -19.60 -30.98 -14.82
CA PHE A 540 -19.56 -31.71 -16.07
C PHE A 540 -18.45 -32.77 -16.04
N SER A 541 -18.62 -33.84 -16.83
CA SER A 541 -17.63 -34.90 -16.94
C SER A 541 -17.44 -35.34 -18.39
N CYS A 542 -16.21 -35.66 -18.77
CA CYS A 542 -15.87 -36.20 -20.08
C CYS A 542 -14.98 -37.45 -19.96
N ASP A 543 -14.70 -38.10 -21.10
CA ASP A 543 -13.62 -39.10 -21.15
C ASP A 543 -12.30 -38.45 -20.74
N VAL A 544 -11.47 -39.19 -20.00
CA VAL A 544 -10.13 -38.72 -19.61
C VAL A 544 -9.29 -38.59 -20.89
N PRO A 545 -8.81 -37.38 -21.23
CA PRO A 545 -7.94 -37.21 -22.39
C PRO A 545 -6.54 -37.74 -22.08
N GLU A 546 -5.69 -37.88 -23.11
CA GLU A 546 -4.32 -38.37 -22.92
C GLU A 546 -3.51 -37.45 -21.97
N PRO A 547 -2.45 -37.95 -21.32
CA PRO A 547 -1.58 -37.10 -20.51
C PRO A 547 -1.11 -35.85 -21.25
N GLY A 548 -1.12 -34.70 -20.57
CA GLY A 548 -0.84 -33.40 -21.18
C GLY A 548 -1.32 -32.20 -20.36
N GLU A 549 -1.11 -31.02 -20.91
CA GLU A 549 -1.59 -29.73 -20.37
C GLU A 549 -2.98 -29.41 -20.93
N TYR A 550 -3.86 -28.93 -20.04
CA TYR A 550 -5.25 -28.63 -20.35
C TYR A 550 -5.70 -27.34 -19.69
N PHE A 551 -6.64 -26.67 -20.36
CA PHE A 551 -7.21 -25.40 -19.93
C PHE A 551 -8.72 -25.54 -19.82
N LEU A 552 -9.29 -25.18 -18.68
CA LEU A 552 -10.72 -25.18 -18.43
C LEU A 552 -11.20 -23.74 -18.27
N SER A 553 -12.07 -23.29 -19.17
CA SER A 553 -12.79 -22.04 -19.00
C SER A 553 -14.24 -22.26 -18.61
N VAL A 554 -14.76 -21.44 -17.70
CA VAL A 554 -16.15 -21.50 -17.26
C VAL A 554 -16.72 -20.08 -17.20
N ASN A 555 -17.84 -19.88 -17.91
CA ASN A 555 -18.57 -18.62 -17.96
C ASN A 555 -19.98 -18.82 -17.41
N ALA A 556 -20.40 -17.97 -16.47
CA ALA A 556 -21.79 -17.82 -16.06
C ALA A 556 -22.49 -16.80 -16.96
N ILE A 557 -23.75 -17.08 -17.31
CA ILE A 557 -24.57 -16.27 -18.21
C ILE A 557 -25.98 -16.17 -17.60
N ASP A 558 -26.46 -14.94 -17.37
CA ASP A 558 -27.82 -14.68 -16.87
C ASP A 558 -28.88 -14.71 -17.98
N GLU A 559 -30.15 -14.51 -17.61
CA GLU A 559 -31.27 -14.46 -18.57
C GLU A 559 -31.20 -13.29 -19.56
N ASN A 560 -30.50 -12.21 -19.19
CA ASN A 560 -30.32 -11.00 -20.00
C ASN A 560 -29.14 -11.10 -20.98
N GLY A 561 -28.36 -12.18 -20.89
CA GLY A 561 -27.18 -12.43 -21.70
C GLY A 561 -25.92 -11.73 -21.19
N ASN A 562 -25.94 -11.17 -19.98
CA ASN A 562 -24.73 -10.72 -19.32
C ASN A 562 -23.90 -11.92 -18.88
N SER A 563 -22.58 -11.80 -18.95
CA SER A 563 -21.67 -12.91 -18.66
C SER A 563 -20.53 -12.52 -17.74
N GLN A 564 -20.09 -13.49 -16.95
CA GLN A 564 -18.94 -13.38 -16.06
C GLN A 564 -18.12 -14.67 -16.06
N GLU A 565 -16.82 -14.50 -16.20
CA GLU A 565 -15.81 -15.54 -16.10
C GLU A 565 -15.55 -15.92 -14.62
N CYS A 566 -15.09 -17.15 -14.38
CA CYS A 566 -14.61 -17.59 -13.07
C CYS A 566 -13.34 -16.83 -12.62
N PHE A 567 -13.00 -16.92 -11.34
CA PHE A 567 -11.82 -16.25 -10.77
C PHE A 567 -10.48 -16.79 -11.28
N ASP A 568 -10.44 -18.02 -11.81
CA ASP A 568 -9.20 -18.61 -12.31
C ASP A 568 -8.61 -17.78 -13.46
N TYR A 569 -7.28 -17.76 -13.53
CA TYR A 569 -6.56 -17.16 -14.64
C TYR A 569 -5.28 -17.94 -14.93
N TYR A 570 -4.80 -17.81 -16.16
CA TYR A 570 -3.52 -18.35 -16.60
C TYR A 570 -2.59 -17.19 -16.96
N GLU A 571 -1.37 -17.21 -16.42
CA GLU A 571 -0.36 -16.18 -16.70
C GLU A 571 0.72 -16.71 -17.65
N ASP A 572 0.84 -16.06 -18.79
CA ASP A 572 1.87 -16.31 -19.79
C ASP A 572 2.82 -15.11 -19.87
N ALA A 573 4.12 -15.38 -20.01
CA ALA A 573 5.14 -14.33 -20.01
C ALA A 573 5.02 -13.35 -21.18
N GLU A 574 4.41 -13.76 -22.31
CA GLU A 574 4.21 -12.92 -23.48
C GLU A 574 2.80 -12.31 -23.55
N LEU A 575 1.77 -13.06 -23.13
CA LEU A 575 0.36 -12.66 -23.25
C LEU A 575 -0.23 -12.00 -21.98
N GLY A 576 0.45 -12.11 -20.84
CA GLY A 576 -0.08 -11.71 -19.54
C GLY A 576 -1.17 -12.67 -19.03
N LYS A 577 -2.09 -12.13 -18.23
CA LYS A 577 -3.25 -12.83 -17.68
C LYS A 577 -4.29 -13.14 -18.75
N THR A 578 -4.64 -14.41 -18.88
CA THR A 578 -5.86 -14.90 -19.53
C THR A 578 -6.89 -15.21 -18.45
N TYR A 579 -7.91 -14.36 -18.31
CA TYR A 579 -8.96 -14.51 -17.29
C TYR A 579 -9.94 -15.64 -17.58
N GLY A 580 -10.54 -16.18 -16.53
CA GLY A 580 -11.58 -17.21 -16.62
C GLY A 580 -11.05 -18.59 -17.02
N VAL A 581 -9.75 -18.83 -16.86
CA VAL A 581 -9.08 -20.04 -17.35
C VAL A 581 -8.26 -20.69 -16.26
N LEU A 582 -8.63 -21.91 -15.90
CA LEU A 582 -7.84 -22.80 -15.07
C LEU A 582 -6.90 -23.64 -15.94
N CYS A 583 -5.59 -23.61 -15.67
CA CYS A 583 -4.62 -24.53 -16.26
C CYS A 583 -4.31 -25.71 -15.30
N PHE A 584 -4.26 -26.92 -15.84
CA PHE A 584 -3.88 -28.13 -15.10
C PHE A 584 -3.23 -29.17 -16.02
N TYR A 585 -2.53 -30.13 -15.41
CA TYR A 585 -1.78 -31.18 -16.08
C TYR A 585 -2.36 -32.54 -15.70
N ILE A 586 -2.54 -33.41 -16.69
CA ILE A 586 -2.81 -34.83 -16.48
C ILE A 586 -1.50 -35.57 -16.68
N ASN A 587 -1.01 -36.24 -15.64
CA ASN A 587 0.25 -36.96 -15.64
C ASN A 587 0.11 -38.38 -16.23
N GLU A 588 1.24 -38.99 -16.62
CA GLU A 588 1.26 -40.36 -17.17
C GLU A 588 0.70 -41.42 -16.19
N ASP A 589 0.78 -41.15 -14.89
CA ASP A 589 0.27 -42.03 -13.84
C ASP A 589 -1.21 -41.77 -13.50
N GLY A 590 -1.85 -40.82 -14.19
CA GLY A 590 -3.25 -40.43 -13.98
C GLY A 590 -3.48 -39.49 -12.81
N THR A 591 -2.43 -38.94 -12.21
CA THR A 591 -2.56 -37.83 -11.24
C THR A 591 -2.81 -36.50 -11.97
N ILE A 592 -3.38 -35.53 -11.25
CA ILE A 592 -3.63 -34.18 -11.76
C ILE A 592 -2.88 -33.18 -10.89
N ASP A 593 -2.10 -32.31 -11.53
CA ASP A 593 -1.45 -31.16 -10.91
C ASP A 593 -2.06 -29.87 -11.47
N ARG A 594 -2.28 -28.86 -10.62
CA ARG A 594 -2.72 -27.53 -11.08
C ARG A 594 -1.52 -26.65 -11.38
N TYR A 595 -1.64 -25.83 -12.41
CA TYR A 595 -0.74 -24.69 -12.58
C TYR A 595 -0.93 -23.72 -11.42
N THR A 596 0.17 -23.25 -10.85
CA THR A 596 0.17 -22.20 -9.83
C THR A 596 1.09 -21.09 -10.28
N VAL A 597 0.59 -19.85 -10.24
CA VAL A 597 1.44 -18.67 -10.43
C VAL A 597 2.41 -18.61 -9.25
N VAL A 598 3.71 -18.56 -9.54
CA VAL A 598 4.74 -18.33 -8.53
C VAL A 598 4.98 -16.82 -8.48
N GLU A 599 4.40 -16.14 -7.48
CA GLU A 599 4.55 -14.69 -7.29
C GLU A 599 5.97 -14.23 -6.95
#